data_AF-A0A376DJ68-F1
#
_entry.id   AF-A0A376DJ68-F1
#
_cell.length_a   1.000
_cell.length_b   1.000
_cell.length_c   1.000
_cell.angle_alpha   90.00
_cell.angle_beta   90.00
_cell.angle_gamma   90.00
#
_symmetry.space_group_name_H-M   'P 1'
#
loop_
_entity.id
_entity.type
_entity.pdbx_description
1 polymer ?
#
loop_
_entity_poly.entity_id
_entity_poly.type
_entity_poly.pdbx_seq_one_letter_code
_entity_poly.pdbx_strand_id
1 'polypeptide(L)'
;MNQVNESHSRASDIWREVASLFRPPSRLPVAEAIRRYMRVPRGANTSGPWESSLTPYMIDPINTLSAREYDAVVFVGPARTGKTEGLIDGWIVYGIICDPADMLVVQMTETKAREHSRTRLSRTFRHSPEVSKRLSPSRNDNNVHDKMFLDGSFLKIGWPSITVFSSSDYRRVALTDYDRFPENVDGEGDAFTLASKRTTTFMSSGMTLVESSPGRDITDTKWRCGGAHEAPPTTGILSLYNRGDRRRWYWPCPHCGEYFQPVMDNMTGYRNNPDFVAAGQAARLMCPHCRGLIAPEQKRELNNKGIWLREGERAVADGSITGTPRNSRIASFWMEGPAAAFQTWEQLIFKLLAAEEEYERTGSEETLKAVVNTDIGRPYLPRSATEQRKSELLEQRAEPFPRRSVPDGVRFIEATVDVQGGKNRRFVVQITGYGEQGNAGLLIAITSGIHCAAVPTVKVCRLIRRHIRRTGICC
;
A
#
# COMPACT_ATOMS: atom_id res chain seq x y z
N MET A 1 6.29 -11.43 -51.49
CA MET A 1 7.12 -12.59 -51.86
C MET A 1 7.97 -12.89 -50.63
N ASN A 2 7.47 -13.79 -49.80
CA ASN A 2 7.95 -14.03 -48.44
C ASN A 2 9.30 -14.74 -48.50
N GLN A 3 10.32 -14.17 -47.85
CA GLN A 3 11.50 -14.94 -47.47
C GLN A 3 11.06 -15.96 -46.41
N VAL A 4 10.77 -17.17 -46.87
CA VAL A 4 10.70 -18.36 -46.02
C VAL A 4 12.10 -18.54 -45.43
N ASN A 5 12.20 -18.56 -44.11
CA ASN A 5 13.44 -18.91 -43.42
C ASN A 5 13.89 -20.30 -43.91
N GLU A 6 14.91 -20.35 -44.76
CA GLU A 6 15.64 -21.57 -45.11
C GLU A 6 16.44 -22.06 -43.89
N SER A 7 15.76 -22.61 -42.88
CA SER A 7 16.43 -23.27 -41.75
C SER A 7 15.99 -24.70 -41.48
N HIS A 8 14.90 -25.16 -42.11
CA HIS A 8 14.47 -26.56 -41.99
C HIS A 8 14.99 -27.38 -43.16
N SER A 9 16.16 -27.99 -42.99
CA SER A 9 16.71 -28.92 -43.98
C SER A 9 15.98 -30.27 -44.02
N ARG A 10 15.15 -30.58 -43.00
CA ARG A 10 14.43 -31.86 -42.86
C ARG A 10 13.03 -31.67 -42.30
N ALA A 11 12.05 -32.40 -42.84
CA ALA A 11 10.67 -32.41 -42.34
C ALA A 11 10.58 -32.81 -40.85
N SER A 12 11.52 -33.63 -40.36
CA SER A 12 11.59 -34.01 -38.94
C SER A 12 11.77 -32.82 -38.00
N ASP A 13 12.43 -31.75 -38.45
CA ASP A 13 12.70 -30.58 -37.62
C ASP A 13 11.42 -29.75 -37.46
N ILE A 14 10.64 -29.60 -38.54
CA ILE A 14 9.31 -28.99 -38.53
C ILE A 14 8.38 -29.77 -37.60
N TRP A 15 8.36 -31.12 -37.70
CA TRP A 15 7.52 -31.95 -36.83
C TRP A 15 7.89 -31.81 -35.34
N ARG A 16 9.18 -31.71 -35.00
CA ARG A 16 9.60 -31.49 -33.61
C ARG A 16 9.20 -30.12 -33.07
N GLU A 17 9.29 -29.09 -33.91
CA GLU A 17 8.87 -27.74 -33.56
C GLU A 17 7.36 -27.67 -33.35
N VAL A 18 6.57 -28.19 -34.29
CA VAL A 18 5.12 -28.28 -34.19
C VAL A 18 4.67 -29.13 -33.00
N ALA A 19 5.34 -30.26 -32.73
CA ALA A 19 5.04 -31.10 -31.57
C ALA A 19 5.25 -30.38 -30.23
N SER A 20 6.11 -29.35 -30.19
CA SER A 20 6.31 -28.56 -28.98
C SER A 20 5.10 -27.66 -28.65
N LEU A 21 4.31 -27.26 -29.65
CA LEU A 21 3.09 -26.45 -29.48
C LEU A 21 1.93 -27.25 -28.88
N PHE A 22 1.91 -28.56 -29.08
CA PHE A 22 0.89 -29.46 -28.49
C PHE A 22 1.19 -29.87 -27.05
N ARG A 23 2.31 -29.41 -26.47
CA ARG A 23 2.64 -29.74 -25.08
C ARG A 23 1.67 -29.03 -24.13
N PRO A 24 1.10 -29.74 -23.14
CA PRO A 24 0.25 -29.10 -22.16
C PRO A 24 1.05 -28.08 -21.34
N PRO A 25 0.42 -26.99 -20.87
CA PRO A 25 1.05 -26.03 -19.98
C PRO A 25 1.66 -26.71 -18.75
N SER A 26 2.83 -26.24 -18.34
CA SER A 26 3.51 -26.73 -17.15
C SER A 26 2.73 -26.38 -15.90
N ARG A 27 2.53 -27.34 -14.99
CA ARG A 27 1.87 -27.14 -13.69
C ARG A 27 2.83 -26.64 -12.60
N LEU A 28 3.96 -26.06 -12.99
CA LEU A 28 4.91 -25.49 -12.03
C LEU A 28 4.29 -24.25 -11.37
N PRO A 29 4.42 -24.08 -10.04
CA PRO A 29 4.11 -22.82 -9.39
C PRO A 29 4.89 -21.67 -10.05
N VAL A 30 4.22 -20.52 -10.24
CA VAL A 30 4.78 -19.37 -10.96
C VAL A 30 6.12 -18.93 -10.38
N ALA A 31 6.23 -18.86 -9.04
CA ALA A 31 7.47 -18.47 -8.37
C ALA A 31 8.62 -19.45 -8.61
N GLU A 32 8.34 -20.75 -8.69
CA GLU A 32 9.34 -21.78 -8.97
C GLU A 32 9.80 -21.74 -10.43
N ALA A 33 8.88 -21.47 -11.36
CA ALA A 33 9.22 -21.24 -12.76
C ALA A 33 10.11 -19.99 -12.93
N ILE A 34 9.79 -18.89 -12.24
CA ILE A 34 10.61 -17.68 -12.23
C ILE A 34 12.02 -18.00 -11.72
N ARG A 35 12.13 -18.69 -10.57
CA ARG A 35 13.44 -19.09 -10.01
C ARG A 35 14.27 -19.91 -10.99
N ARG A 36 13.65 -20.84 -11.73
CA ARG A 36 14.34 -21.71 -12.70
C ARG A 36 14.78 -20.96 -13.95
N TYR A 37 13.90 -20.12 -14.51
CA TYR A 37 14.05 -19.64 -15.88
C TYR A 37 14.38 -18.15 -16.01
N MET A 38 14.06 -17.33 -15.00
CA MET A 38 14.36 -15.90 -15.03
C MET A 38 15.78 -15.62 -14.53
N ARG A 39 16.47 -14.72 -15.23
CA ARG A 39 17.73 -14.12 -14.79
C ARG A 39 17.55 -12.62 -14.58
N VAL A 40 17.83 -12.17 -13.37
CA VAL A 40 17.75 -10.77 -12.95
C VAL A 40 19.07 -10.07 -13.30
N PRO A 41 19.07 -9.00 -14.13
CA PRO A 41 20.27 -8.23 -14.42
C PRO A 41 20.76 -7.47 -13.17
N ARG A 42 22.03 -7.66 -12.77
CA ARG A 42 22.69 -6.95 -11.66
C ARG A 42 23.66 -5.85 -12.12
N GLY A 43 23.90 -5.76 -13.43
CA GLY A 43 24.79 -4.77 -14.05
C GLY A 43 24.63 -4.81 -15.57
N ALA A 44 25.56 -4.18 -16.30
CA ALA A 44 25.51 -4.18 -17.77
C ALA A 44 25.64 -5.59 -18.38
N ASN A 45 26.50 -6.44 -17.80
CA ASN A 45 26.76 -7.80 -18.29
C ASN A 45 26.61 -8.91 -17.21
N THR A 46 26.29 -8.54 -15.97
CA THR A 46 26.13 -9.52 -14.87
C THR A 46 24.66 -9.77 -14.61
N SER A 47 24.28 -11.04 -14.48
CA SER A 47 22.93 -11.45 -14.07
C SER A 47 23.00 -12.59 -13.06
N GLY A 48 21.96 -12.73 -12.25
CA GLY A 48 21.82 -13.82 -11.29
C GLY A 48 20.44 -14.47 -11.39
N PRO A 49 20.24 -15.68 -10.82
CA PRO A 49 18.90 -16.23 -10.68
C PRO A 49 18.02 -15.31 -9.81
N TRP A 50 16.72 -15.32 -10.07
CA TRP A 50 15.77 -14.72 -9.13
C TRP A 50 15.77 -15.53 -7.83
N GLU A 51 16.02 -14.84 -6.71
CA GLU A 51 16.15 -15.46 -5.38
C GLU A 51 14.88 -15.21 -4.56
N SER A 52 14.03 -16.24 -4.41
CA SER A 52 12.79 -16.15 -3.65
C SER A 52 12.99 -15.75 -2.18
N SER A 53 14.12 -16.14 -1.58
CA SER A 53 14.46 -15.84 -0.18
C SER A 53 14.73 -14.36 0.11
N LEU A 54 14.97 -13.55 -0.93
CA LEU A 54 15.15 -12.10 -0.78
C LEU A 54 13.80 -11.41 -0.53
N THR A 55 12.74 -11.84 -1.22
CA THR A 55 11.40 -11.26 -1.13
C THR A 55 10.33 -12.35 -0.91
N PRO A 56 10.38 -13.08 0.23
CA PRO A 56 9.51 -14.24 0.47
C PRO A 56 8.02 -13.89 0.46
N TYR A 57 7.66 -12.68 0.90
CA TYR A 57 6.29 -12.16 0.85
C TYR A 57 5.72 -12.04 -0.58
N MET A 58 6.55 -12.11 -1.62
CA MET A 58 6.10 -12.09 -3.02
C MET A 58 5.65 -13.47 -3.53
N ILE A 59 6.06 -14.56 -2.87
CA ILE A 59 5.84 -15.94 -3.35
C ILE A 59 4.35 -16.23 -3.52
N ASP A 60 3.55 -15.95 -2.50
CA ASP A 60 2.10 -16.21 -2.51
C ASP A 60 1.37 -15.35 -3.56
N PRO A 61 1.54 -14.01 -3.60
CA PRO A 61 1.00 -13.18 -4.68
C PRO A 61 1.35 -13.70 -6.08
N ILE A 62 2.61 -14.06 -6.31
CA ILE A 62 3.09 -14.56 -7.60
C ILE A 62 2.43 -15.89 -7.97
N ASN A 63 2.38 -16.85 -7.05
CA ASN A 63 1.75 -18.14 -7.30
C ASN A 63 0.23 -18.01 -7.56
N THR A 64 -0.41 -17.04 -6.90
CA THR A 64 -1.84 -16.74 -7.06
C THR A 64 -2.18 -16.30 -8.49
N LEU A 65 -1.23 -15.78 -9.27
CA LEU A 65 -1.44 -15.40 -10.68
C LEU A 65 -1.79 -16.57 -11.60
N SER A 66 -1.59 -17.81 -11.16
CA SER A 66 -1.99 -19.03 -11.87
C SER A 66 -3.25 -19.70 -11.30
N ALA A 67 -3.77 -19.19 -10.18
CA ALA A 67 -4.94 -19.73 -9.53
C ALA A 67 -6.20 -19.37 -10.32
N ARG A 68 -7.07 -20.37 -10.54
CA ARG A 68 -8.31 -20.22 -11.34
C ARG A 68 -9.51 -19.74 -10.54
N GLU A 69 -9.37 -19.64 -9.22
CA GLU A 69 -10.41 -19.17 -8.30
C GLU A 69 -10.50 -17.64 -8.23
N TYR A 70 -9.47 -16.93 -8.73
CA TYR A 70 -9.39 -15.48 -8.73
C TYR A 70 -9.38 -14.93 -10.16
N ASP A 71 -10.06 -13.80 -10.35
CA ASP A 71 -10.03 -13.03 -11.60
C ASP A 71 -8.92 -11.98 -11.57
N ALA A 72 -8.52 -11.56 -10.36
CA ALA A 72 -7.52 -10.52 -10.19
C ALA A 72 -6.64 -10.74 -8.95
N VAL A 73 -5.39 -10.29 -9.08
CA VAL A 73 -4.43 -10.17 -7.99
C VAL A 73 -4.09 -8.70 -7.79
N VAL A 74 -4.33 -8.18 -6.59
CA VAL A 74 -4.04 -6.79 -6.22
C VAL A 74 -2.93 -6.79 -5.18
N PHE A 75 -1.80 -6.14 -5.46
CA PHE A 75 -0.69 -6.02 -4.52
C PHE A 75 -0.43 -4.57 -4.15
N VAL A 76 -0.67 -4.25 -2.88
CA VAL A 76 -0.36 -2.97 -2.26
C VAL A 76 0.90 -3.12 -1.43
N GLY A 77 1.87 -2.26 -1.65
CA GLY A 77 3.03 -2.22 -0.79
C GLY A 77 3.93 -1.05 -1.11
N PRO A 78 4.91 -0.76 -0.24
CA PRO A 78 5.87 0.29 -0.49
C PRO A 78 6.71 0.01 -1.74
N ALA A 79 7.42 1.03 -2.19
CA ALA A 79 8.48 0.87 -3.17
C ALA A 79 9.55 -0.09 -2.64
N ARG A 80 10.36 -0.65 -3.55
CA ARG A 80 11.49 -1.53 -3.21
C ARG A 80 11.07 -2.82 -2.47
N THR A 81 9.92 -3.37 -2.83
CA THR A 81 9.44 -4.68 -2.37
C THR A 81 9.68 -5.79 -3.38
N GLY A 82 10.14 -5.47 -4.59
CA GLY A 82 10.29 -6.45 -5.68
C GLY A 82 9.02 -6.66 -6.50
N LYS A 83 8.01 -5.79 -6.37
CA LYS A 83 6.72 -5.83 -7.10
C LYS A 83 6.89 -6.04 -8.59
N THR A 84 7.54 -5.09 -9.27
CA THR A 84 7.72 -5.14 -10.73
C THR A 84 8.51 -6.37 -11.18
N GLU A 85 9.58 -6.72 -10.47
CA GLU A 85 10.44 -7.85 -10.84
C GLU A 85 9.73 -9.20 -10.67
N GLY A 86 9.05 -9.40 -9.54
CA GLY A 86 8.37 -10.66 -9.25
C GLY A 86 7.02 -10.81 -9.97
N LEU A 87 6.13 -9.82 -9.80
CA LEU A 87 4.75 -9.91 -10.29
C LEU A 87 4.63 -9.65 -11.79
N ILE A 88 5.48 -8.79 -12.37
CA ILE A 88 5.37 -8.41 -13.78
C ILE A 88 6.41 -9.14 -14.61
N ASP A 89 7.70 -8.84 -14.41
CA ASP A 89 8.78 -9.45 -15.20
C ASP A 89 8.76 -10.98 -15.07
N GLY A 90 8.58 -11.48 -13.84
CA GLY A 90 8.46 -12.90 -13.56
C GLY A 90 7.23 -13.56 -14.20
N TRP A 91 6.08 -12.90 -14.16
CA TRP A 91 4.87 -13.45 -14.77
C TRP A 91 4.93 -13.47 -16.30
N ILE A 92 5.61 -12.49 -16.91
CA ILE A 92 5.95 -12.51 -18.35
C ILE A 92 6.80 -13.75 -18.66
N VAL A 93 7.86 -14.02 -17.90
CA VAL A 93 8.72 -15.20 -18.11
C VAL A 93 7.94 -16.50 -17.94
N TYR A 94 7.06 -16.58 -16.94
CA TYR A 94 6.16 -17.72 -16.76
C TYR A 94 5.24 -17.90 -17.97
N GLY A 95 4.64 -16.82 -18.45
CA GLY A 95 3.80 -16.81 -19.64
C GLY A 95 4.55 -17.35 -20.86
N ILE A 96 5.77 -16.87 -21.12
CA ILE A 96 6.54 -17.30 -22.30
C ILE A 96 6.91 -18.79 -22.27
N ILE A 97 7.23 -19.33 -21.08
CA ILE A 97 7.83 -20.68 -20.98
C ILE A 97 6.83 -21.76 -20.59
N CYS A 98 6.00 -21.48 -19.59
CA CYS A 98 5.19 -22.50 -18.91
C CYS A 98 3.75 -22.53 -19.41
N ASP A 99 3.17 -21.39 -19.72
CA ASP A 99 1.76 -21.26 -20.15
C ASP A 99 1.65 -20.14 -21.20
N PRO A 100 2.06 -20.37 -22.46
CA PRO A 100 2.05 -19.34 -23.48
C PRO A 100 0.66 -18.77 -23.75
N ALA A 101 0.54 -17.45 -23.65
CA ALA A 101 -0.68 -16.71 -23.92
C ALA A 101 -0.41 -15.21 -24.03
N ASP A 102 -1.31 -14.50 -24.72
CA ASP A 102 -1.22 -13.05 -24.90
C ASP A 102 -1.30 -12.29 -23.58
N MET A 103 -0.40 -11.32 -23.44
CA MET A 103 -0.24 -10.52 -22.23
C MET A 103 -0.13 -9.03 -22.55
N LEU A 104 -0.88 -8.22 -21.81
CA LEU A 104 -0.78 -6.76 -21.83
C LEU A 104 -0.16 -6.27 -20.52
N VAL A 105 0.91 -5.46 -20.62
CA VAL A 105 1.51 -4.73 -19.50
C VAL A 105 1.27 -3.25 -19.70
N VAL A 106 0.59 -2.59 -18.77
CA VAL A 106 0.29 -1.16 -18.83
C VAL A 106 1.14 -0.43 -17.80
N GLN A 107 1.99 0.47 -18.29
CA GLN A 107 2.85 1.35 -17.50
C GLN A 107 2.20 2.73 -17.33
N MET A 108 2.68 3.55 -16.38
CA MET A 108 2.10 4.87 -16.10
C MET A 108 2.08 5.85 -17.28
N THR A 109 3.09 5.78 -18.16
CA THR A 109 3.24 6.67 -19.32
C THR A 109 3.92 5.93 -20.47
N GLU A 110 3.76 6.44 -21.70
CA GLU A 110 4.42 5.89 -22.90
C GLU A 110 5.95 5.84 -22.74
N THR A 111 6.56 6.89 -22.19
CA THR A 111 8.00 6.95 -21.92
C THR A 111 8.43 5.83 -20.98
N LYS A 112 7.65 5.56 -19.92
CA LYS A 112 7.95 4.48 -18.97
C LYS A 112 7.70 3.09 -19.57
N ALA A 113 6.69 2.94 -20.42
CA ALA A 113 6.49 1.74 -21.24
C ALA A 113 7.72 1.42 -22.11
N ARG A 114 8.22 2.42 -22.82
CA ARG A 114 9.42 2.32 -23.65
C ARG A 114 10.67 2.01 -22.84
N GLU A 115 10.84 2.67 -21.69
CA GLU A 115 11.96 2.42 -20.78
C GLU A 115 11.92 0.98 -20.27
N HIS A 116 10.79 0.53 -19.73
CA HIS A 116 10.59 -0.82 -19.20
C HIS A 116 10.93 -1.89 -20.25
N SER A 117 10.45 -1.72 -21.49
CA SER A 117 10.78 -2.63 -22.59
C SER A 117 12.27 -2.68 -22.92
N ARG A 118 12.90 -1.51 -23.12
CA ARG A 118 14.28 -1.42 -23.65
C ARG A 118 15.34 -1.73 -22.61
N THR A 119 15.12 -1.35 -21.35
CA THR A 119 16.16 -1.45 -20.32
C THR A 119 15.98 -2.68 -19.45
N ARG A 120 14.73 -3.02 -19.09
CA ARG A 120 14.44 -4.10 -18.16
C ARG A 120 14.14 -5.41 -18.89
N LEU A 121 13.03 -5.47 -19.65
CA LEU A 121 12.62 -6.71 -20.32
C LEU A 121 13.64 -7.19 -21.34
N SER A 122 14.18 -6.29 -22.17
CA SER A 122 15.22 -6.65 -23.14
C SER A 122 16.47 -7.24 -22.47
N ARG A 123 16.86 -6.77 -21.28
CA ARG A 123 17.99 -7.36 -20.53
C ARG A 123 17.61 -8.71 -19.92
N THR A 124 16.44 -8.81 -19.29
CA THR A 124 15.93 -10.07 -18.74
C THR A 124 15.86 -11.15 -19.82
N PHE A 125 15.36 -10.83 -21.02
CA PHE A 125 15.25 -11.79 -22.12
C PHE A 125 16.62 -12.22 -22.65
N ARG A 126 17.57 -11.27 -22.81
CA ARG A 126 18.94 -11.58 -23.24
C ARG A 126 19.68 -12.47 -22.23
N HIS A 127 19.49 -12.24 -20.94
CA HIS A 127 20.17 -13.01 -19.89
C HIS A 127 19.49 -14.33 -19.56
N SER A 128 18.23 -14.54 -19.98
CA SER A 128 17.45 -15.75 -19.70
C SER A 128 17.43 -16.65 -20.95
N PRO A 129 18.28 -17.71 -21.04
CA PRO A 129 18.47 -18.45 -22.28
C PRO A 129 17.20 -19.11 -22.81
N GLU A 130 16.36 -19.63 -21.91
CA GLU A 130 15.10 -20.28 -22.27
C GLU A 130 14.05 -19.31 -22.81
N VAL A 131 14.08 -18.05 -22.36
CA VAL A 131 13.23 -16.98 -22.89
C VAL A 131 13.73 -16.56 -24.27
N SER A 132 15.04 -16.34 -24.42
CA SER A 132 15.63 -15.89 -25.68
C SER A 132 15.40 -16.86 -26.83
N LYS A 133 15.35 -18.17 -26.57
CA LYS A 133 15.06 -19.20 -27.59
C LYS A 133 13.63 -19.15 -28.14
N ARG A 134 12.71 -18.53 -27.41
CA ARG A 134 11.27 -18.46 -27.75
C ARG A 134 10.87 -17.14 -28.40
N LEU A 135 11.76 -16.14 -28.42
CA LEU A 135 11.52 -14.90 -29.15
C LEU A 135 11.51 -15.17 -30.65
N SER A 136 10.61 -14.49 -31.39
CA SER A 136 10.62 -14.54 -32.85
C SER A 136 11.99 -14.04 -33.37
N PRO A 137 12.62 -14.72 -34.35
CA PRO A 137 13.85 -14.25 -34.97
C PRO A 137 13.63 -13.07 -35.92
N SER A 138 12.38 -12.79 -36.32
CA SER A 138 12.03 -11.67 -37.20
C SER A 138 12.23 -10.34 -36.47
N ARG A 139 12.90 -9.40 -37.15
CA ARG A 139 13.12 -8.05 -36.62
C ARG A 139 11.83 -7.25 -36.52
N ASN A 140 10.86 -7.49 -37.40
CA ASN A 140 9.59 -6.76 -37.43
C ASN A 140 8.68 -7.13 -36.25
N ASP A 141 8.88 -8.32 -35.69
CA ASP A 141 8.07 -8.89 -34.62
C ASP A 141 8.54 -8.45 -33.22
N ASN A 142 9.66 -7.71 -33.17
CA ASN A 142 10.35 -7.31 -31.95
C ASN A 142 10.44 -5.79 -31.82
N ASN A 143 9.29 -5.12 -31.76
CA ASN A 143 9.20 -3.67 -31.60
C ASN A 143 9.40 -3.24 -30.15
N VAL A 144 9.39 -1.92 -29.91
CA VAL A 144 9.57 -1.37 -28.55
C VAL A 144 8.38 -1.73 -27.66
N HIS A 145 7.15 -1.64 -28.17
CA HIS A 145 5.95 -1.87 -27.39
C HIS A 145 5.34 -3.25 -27.60
N ASP A 146 5.84 -4.01 -28.57
CA ASP A 146 5.22 -5.25 -29.01
C ASP A 146 6.31 -6.31 -29.22
N LYS A 147 6.11 -7.50 -28.65
CA LYS A 147 6.99 -8.65 -28.79
C LYS A 147 6.18 -9.88 -29.18
N MET A 148 6.59 -10.57 -30.24
CA MET A 148 6.01 -11.84 -30.65
C MET A 148 6.93 -13.01 -30.31
N PHE A 149 6.33 -14.12 -29.92
CA PHE A 149 7.03 -15.37 -29.60
C PHE A 149 6.77 -16.44 -30.66
N LEU A 150 7.62 -17.46 -30.71
CA LEU A 150 7.56 -18.54 -31.71
C LEU A 150 6.27 -19.36 -31.66
N ASP A 151 5.65 -19.44 -30.47
CA ASP A 151 4.35 -20.09 -30.28
C ASP A 151 3.16 -19.25 -30.77
N GLY A 152 3.42 -18.03 -31.25
CA GLY A 152 2.42 -17.10 -31.74
C GLY A 152 1.83 -16.17 -30.68
N SER A 153 2.19 -16.36 -29.40
CA SER A 153 1.75 -15.44 -28.35
C SER A 153 2.39 -14.05 -28.49
N PHE A 154 1.68 -13.08 -27.92
CA PHE A 154 1.99 -11.67 -28.07
C PHE A 154 2.08 -10.95 -26.71
N LEU A 155 3.17 -10.20 -26.50
CA LEU A 155 3.34 -9.32 -25.35
C LEU A 155 3.27 -7.85 -25.80
N LYS A 156 2.23 -7.16 -25.33
CA LYS A 156 2.04 -5.72 -25.52
C LYS A 156 2.44 -4.93 -24.28
N ILE A 157 3.12 -3.81 -24.48
CA ILE A 157 3.58 -2.89 -23.43
C ILE A 157 3.00 -1.50 -23.72
N GLY A 158 1.88 -1.20 -23.05
CA GLY A 158 1.09 0.01 -23.25
C GLY A 158 1.15 0.98 -22.08
N TRP A 159 0.27 1.98 -22.16
CA TRP A 159 0.03 3.03 -21.17
C TRP A 159 -1.48 3.28 -21.06
N PRO A 160 -1.97 4.10 -20.12
CA PRO A 160 -3.40 4.23 -19.88
C PRO A 160 -4.02 5.11 -20.98
N SER A 161 -4.50 4.46 -22.05
CA SER A 161 -5.27 5.10 -23.12
C SER A 161 -6.39 4.16 -23.57
N ILE A 162 -7.52 4.72 -24.02
CA ILE A 162 -8.63 3.91 -24.54
C ILE A 162 -8.17 2.99 -25.66
N THR A 163 -7.32 3.48 -26.56
CA THR A 163 -6.81 2.69 -27.70
C THR A 163 -6.08 1.42 -27.28
N VAL A 164 -5.40 1.42 -26.13
CA VAL A 164 -4.74 0.24 -25.56
C VAL A 164 -5.76 -0.71 -24.94
N PHE A 165 -6.81 -0.17 -24.30
CA PHE A 165 -7.82 -0.95 -23.58
C PHE A 165 -9.01 -1.42 -24.44
N SER A 166 -9.25 -0.87 -25.62
CA SER A 166 -10.48 -1.11 -26.38
C SER A 166 -10.38 -2.17 -27.48
N SER A 167 -9.17 -2.48 -27.96
CA SER A 167 -9.02 -3.16 -29.26
C SER A 167 -8.74 -4.67 -29.22
N SER A 168 -8.30 -5.24 -28.10
CA SER A 168 -7.86 -6.65 -28.07
C SER A 168 -8.13 -7.30 -26.73
N ASP A 169 -8.48 -8.58 -26.76
CA ASP A 169 -8.60 -9.41 -25.56
C ASP A 169 -7.23 -9.99 -25.20
N TYR A 170 -6.92 -10.01 -23.92
CA TYR A 170 -5.67 -10.56 -23.42
C TYR A 170 -6.00 -11.52 -22.28
N ARG A 171 -5.41 -12.71 -22.31
CA ARG A 171 -5.58 -13.67 -21.22
C ARG A 171 -4.95 -13.13 -19.92
N ARG A 172 -3.92 -12.30 -20.03
CA ARG A 172 -3.22 -11.70 -18.89
C ARG A 172 -3.10 -10.19 -19.06
N VAL A 173 -3.49 -9.45 -18.05
CA VAL A 173 -3.29 -7.99 -18.03
C VAL A 173 -2.60 -7.60 -16.72
N ALA A 174 -1.53 -6.83 -16.80
CA ALA A 174 -0.80 -6.30 -15.65
C ALA A 174 -0.80 -4.78 -15.67
N LEU A 175 -1.28 -4.15 -14.61
CA LEU A 175 -1.25 -2.69 -14.38
C LEU A 175 -0.23 -2.39 -13.29
N THR A 176 0.76 -1.55 -13.59
CA THR A 176 1.87 -1.21 -12.67
C THR A 176 1.83 0.24 -12.26
N ASP A 177 2.20 0.52 -11.00
CA ASP A 177 2.08 1.84 -10.40
C ASP A 177 0.68 2.46 -10.59
N TYR A 178 -0.36 1.65 -10.37
CA TYR A 178 -1.77 2.00 -10.65
C TYR A 178 -2.21 3.35 -10.08
N ASP A 179 -1.76 3.73 -8.89
CA ASP A 179 -2.18 5.01 -8.28
C ASP A 179 -1.68 6.25 -9.05
N ARG A 180 -0.68 6.07 -9.94
CA ARG A 180 -0.19 7.13 -10.84
C ARG A 180 -1.06 7.30 -12.09
N PHE A 181 -2.03 6.42 -12.33
CA PHE A 181 -2.89 6.50 -13.51
C PHE A 181 -3.95 7.59 -13.33
N PRO A 182 -4.53 8.13 -14.41
CA PRO A 182 -5.71 8.96 -14.28
C PRO A 182 -6.87 8.16 -13.66
N GLU A 183 -7.69 8.80 -12.82
CA GLU A 183 -8.85 8.13 -12.19
C GLU A 183 -9.91 7.71 -13.22
N ASN A 184 -9.98 8.47 -14.31
CA ASN A 184 -10.81 8.17 -15.47
C ASN A 184 -9.93 8.21 -16.72
N VAL A 185 -9.73 7.06 -17.35
CA VAL A 185 -8.96 6.95 -18.60
C VAL A 185 -9.83 7.47 -19.73
N ASP A 186 -9.51 8.66 -20.23
CA ASP A 186 -10.15 9.32 -21.37
C ASP A 186 -11.70 9.39 -21.31
N GLY A 187 -12.29 9.32 -20.11
CA GLY A 187 -13.74 9.45 -19.91
C GLY A 187 -14.52 8.13 -19.76
N GLU A 188 -13.90 6.96 -19.99
CA GLU A 188 -14.58 5.65 -19.98
C GLU A 188 -14.57 4.88 -18.65
N GLY A 189 -13.88 5.40 -17.64
CA GLY A 189 -13.82 4.82 -16.29
C GLY A 189 -12.41 4.49 -15.83
N ASP A 190 -12.32 3.74 -14.72
CA ASP A 190 -11.04 3.37 -14.12
C ASP A 190 -10.31 2.29 -14.94
N ALA A 191 -8.98 2.36 -14.95
CA ALA A 191 -8.15 1.46 -15.75
C ALA A 191 -8.31 -0.02 -15.35
N PHE A 192 -8.60 -0.33 -14.09
CA PHE A 192 -8.81 -1.72 -13.66
C PHE A 192 -10.09 -2.31 -14.27
N THR A 193 -11.19 -1.55 -14.27
CA THR A 193 -12.44 -1.97 -14.91
C THR A 193 -12.25 -2.17 -16.41
N LEU A 194 -11.53 -1.27 -17.09
CA LEU A 194 -11.22 -1.39 -18.52
C LEU A 194 -10.32 -2.59 -18.83
N ALA A 195 -9.29 -2.81 -18.01
CA ALA A 195 -8.38 -3.95 -18.12
C ALA A 195 -9.07 -5.29 -17.88
N SER A 196 -9.92 -5.37 -16.86
CA SER A 196 -10.63 -6.60 -16.49
C SER A 196 -11.57 -7.05 -17.61
N LYS A 197 -12.17 -6.13 -18.38
CA LYS A 197 -12.96 -6.49 -19.57
C LYS A 197 -12.16 -7.22 -20.66
N ARG A 198 -10.82 -7.12 -20.68
CA ARG A 198 -9.99 -7.83 -21.67
C ARG A 198 -9.74 -9.29 -21.31
N THR A 199 -9.84 -9.61 -20.02
CA THR A 199 -9.63 -10.97 -19.50
C THR A 199 -10.94 -11.76 -19.44
N THR A 200 -12.11 -11.11 -19.49
CA THR A 200 -13.42 -11.77 -19.35
C THR A 200 -13.67 -12.89 -20.36
N THR A 201 -13.22 -12.73 -21.60
CA THR A 201 -13.39 -13.75 -22.66
C THR A 201 -12.71 -15.08 -22.28
N PHE A 202 -11.67 -15.02 -21.44
CA PHE A 202 -10.89 -16.17 -21.00
C PHE A 202 -11.41 -16.84 -19.72
N MET A 203 -12.53 -16.37 -19.16
CA MET A 203 -13.21 -16.95 -18.00
C MET A 203 -12.23 -17.22 -16.84
N SER A 204 -12.24 -18.42 -16.25
CA SER A 204 -11.36 -18.82 -15.14
C SER A 204 -9.86 -18.88 -15.48
N SER A 205 -9.50 -18.67 -16.74
CA SER A 205 -8.09 -18.63 -17.19
C SER A 205 -7.58 -17.22 -17.43
N GLY A 206 -8.47 -16.22 -17.40
CA GLY A 206 -8.14 -14.80 -17.47
C GLY A 206 -7.71 -14.27 -16.11
N MET A 207 -6.67 -13.43 -16.08
CA MET A 207 -6.12 -12.87 -14.84
C MET A 207 -5.71 -11.42 -15.01
N THR A 208 -6.14 -10.56 -14.09
CA THR A 208 -5.76 -9.14 -14.03
C THR A 208 -4.90 -8.86 -12.80
N LEU A 209 -3.63 -8.55 -13.01
CA LEU A 209 -2.71 -8.11 -11.96
C LEU A 209 -2.74 -6.58 -11.84
N VAL A 210 -2.80 -6.09 -10.61
CA VAL A 210 -2.60 -4.67 -10.31
C VAL A 210 -1.61 -4.55 -9.16
N GLU A 211 -0.54 -3.78 -9.33
CA GLU A 211 0.36 -3.44 -8.22
C GLU A 211 0.58 -1.93 -8.15
N SER A 212 0.67 -1.40 -6.93
CA SER A 212 1.02 0.00 -6.71
C SER A 212 1.45 0.25 -5.27
N SER A 213 2.18 1.34 -5.06
CA SER A 213 2.22 1.99 -3.75
C SER A 213 0.97 2.86 -3.60
N PRO A 214 0.36 2.95 -2.40
CA PRO A 214 -0.80 3.82 -2.19
C PRO A 214 -0.36 5.28 -2.28
N GLY A 215 -0.92 6.01 -3.24
CA GLY A 215 -0.61 7.42 -3.50
C GLY A 215 -1.84 8.34 -3.37
N ARG A 216 -3.04 7.76 -3.27
CA ARG A 216 -4.30 8.50 -3.12
C ARG A 216 -4.59 8.82 -1.66
N ASP A 217 -5.11 10.02 -1.42
CA ASP A 217 -5.45 10.49 -0.08
C ASP A 217 -6.73 9.82 0.43
N ILE A 218 -6.87 9.79 1.75
CA ILE A 218 -8.06 9.27 2.42
C ILE A 218 -9.24 10.21 2.15
N THR A 219 -10.31 9.69 1.55
CA THR A 219 -11.49 10.48 1.14
C THR A 219 -12.41 10.83 2.31
N ASP A 220 -12.47 9.96 3.31
CA ASP A 220 -13.24 10.19 4.54
C ASP A 220 -12.31 10.38 5.74
N THR A 221 -12.12 11.64 6.13
CA THR A 221 -11.31 12.00 7.28
C THR A 221 -11.90 11.54 8.60
N LYS A 222 -13.17 11.13 8.67
CA LYS A 222 -13.81 10.57 9.88
C LYS A 222 -13.78 9.05 9.92
N TRP A 223 -13.28 8.42 8.87
CA TRP A 223 -13.24 6.97 8.78
C TRP A 223 -12.49 6.34 9.94
N ARG A 224 -13.11 5.32 10.54
CA ARG A 224 -12.51 4.45 11.55
C ARG A 224 -12.36 3.06 10.97
N CYS A 225 -11.27 2.40 11.35
CA CYS A 225 -10.99 1.04 10.92
C CYS A 225 -12.11 0.09 11.33
N GLY A 226 -12.87 -0.42 10.37
CA GLY A 226 -14.01 -1.31 10.59
C GLY A 226 -13.60 -2.77 10.83
N GLY A 227 -12.38 -3.15 10.45
CA GLY A 227 -11.82 -4.49 10.64
C GLY A 227 -10.30 -4.52 10.60
N ALA A 228 -9.67 -5.53 11.18
CA ALA A 228 -8.21 -5.60 11.34
C ALA A 228 -7.42 -5.50 10.02
N HIS A 229 -8.04 -5.89 8.90
CA HIS A 229 -7.40 -5.90 7.58
C HIS A 229 -7.97 -4.84 6.63
N GLU A 230 -9.00 -4.09 7.03
CA GLU A 230 -9.65 -3.10 6.18
C GLU A 230 -8.72 -1.90 5.92
N ALA A 231 -8.67 -1.45 4.67
CA ALA A 231 -7.99 -0.22 4.32
C ALA A 231 -8.91 0.99 4.48
N PRO A 232 -8.37 2.17 4.80
CA PRO A 232 -9.15 3.40 4.76
C PRO A 232 -9.73 3.63 3.36
N PRO A 233 -10.86 4.35 3.27
CA PRO A 233 -11.49 4.68 1.99
C PRO A 233 -10.59 5.65 1.24
N THR A 234 -10.10 5.21 0.10
CA THR A 234 -9.35 6.00 -0.87
C THR A 234 -9.87 5.68 -2.27
N THR A 235 -9.52 6.50 -3.26
CA THR A 235 -9.52 6.05 -4.66
C THR A 235 -8.26 5.20 -4.94
N GLY A 236 -8.12 4.65 -6.15
CA GLY A 236 -6.91 3.91 -6.53
C GLY A 236 -6.83 2.47 -5.99
N ILE A 237 -5.61 2.00 -5.73
CA ILE A 237 -5.27 0.59 -5.45
C ILE A 237 -5.89 0.08 -4.15
N LEU A 238 -5.94 0.91 -3.10
CA LEU A 238 -6.52 0.51 -1.83
C LEU A 238 -8.05 0.31 -1.92
N SER A 239 -8.70 1.01 -2.85
CA SER A 239 -10.10 0.75 -3.20
C SER A 239 -10.29 -0.65 -3.80
N LEU A 240 -9.35 -1.10 -4.64
CA LEU A 240 -9.33 -2.45 -5.21
C LEU A 240 -8.98 -3.50 -4.15
N TYR A 241 -8.04 -3.19 -3.27
CA TYR A 241 -7.68 -4.04 -2.14
C TYR A 241 -8.90 -4.34 -1.26
N ASN A 242 -9.70 -3.33 -0.96
CA ASN A 242 -10.91 -3.48 -0.14
C ASN A 242 -12.02 -4.31 -0.80
N ARG A 243 -12.03 -4.46 -2.14
CA ARG A 243 -12.93 -5.35 -2.89
C ARG A 243 -12.51 -6.82 -2.79
N GLY A 244 -11.23 -7.09 -2.52
CA GLY A 244 -10.67 -8.43 -2.41
C GLY A 244 -10.87 -9.12 -1.05
N ASP A 245 -10.07 -10.15 -0.82
CA ASP A 245 -10.02 -10.94 0.42
C ASP A 245 -9.14 -10.33 1.53
N ARG A 246 -8.49 -9.19 1.25
CA ARG A 246 -7.80 -8.30 2.20
C ARG A 246 -6.74 -9.01 3.03
N ARG A 247 -5.70 -9.51 2.37
CA ARG A 247 -4.58 -10.20 3.01
C ARG A 247 -3.56 -9.25 3.58
N ARG A 248 -3.09 -9.55 4.79
CA ARG A 248 -2.01 -8.83 5.48
C ARG A 248 -0.84 -9.74 5.79
N TRP A 249 0.35 -9.16 5.82
CA TRP A 249 1.60 -9.87 6.08
C TRP A 249 1.87 -9.92 7.58
N TYR A 250 2.16 -11.12 8.10
CA TYR A 250 2.41 -11.37 9.52
C TYR A 250 3.76 -12.05 9.74
N TRP A 251 4.43 -11.71 10.84
CA TRP A 251 5.63 -12.38 11.34
C TRP A 251 5.33 -13.15 12.63
N PRO A 252 5.92 -14.34 12.82
CA PRO A 252 5.93 -15.00 14.12
C PRO A 252 6.90 -14.26 15.05
N CYS A 253 6.46 -13.85 16.23
CA CYS A 253 7.34 -13.21 17.20
C CYS A 253 8.39 -14.20 17.72
N PRO A 254 9.70 -13.86 17.71
CA PRO A 254 10.75 -14.76 18.21
C PRO A 254 10.71 -14.93 19.75
N HIS A 255 10.00 -14.05 20.46
CA HIS A 255 9.94 -14.04 21.92
C HIS A 255 8.74 -14.82 22.47
N CYS A 256 7.56 -14.67 21.86
CA CYS A 256 6.32 -15.30 22.34
C CYS A 256 5.62 -16.23 21.32
N GLY A 257 6.13 -16.35 20.09
CA GLY A 257 5.51 -17.16 19.03
C GLY A 257 4.26 -16.56 18.39
N GLU A 258 3.61 -15.60 19.02
CA GLU A 258 2.41 -14.94 18.48
C GLU A 258 2.69 -14.19 17.17
N TYR A 259 1.76 -14.27 16.23
CA TYR A 259 1.85 -13.59 14.95
C TYR A 259 1.41 -12.12 15.07
N PHE A 260 2.16 -11.22 14.45
CA PHE A 260 1.83 -9.80 14.41
C PHE A 260 2.26 -9.16 13.09
N GLN A 261 1.63 -8.04 12.74
CA GLN A 261 1.97 -7.31 11.51
C GLN A 261 3.21 -6.40 11.74
N PRO A 262 4.21 -6.44 10.85
CA PRO A 262 5.34 -5.52 10.90
C PRO A 262 4.97 -4.16 10.31
N VAL A 263 4.20 -3.40 11.09
CA VAL A 263 3.68 -2.07 10.74
C VAL A 263 4.47 -0.96 11.40
N MET A 264 4.40 0.25 10.84
CA MET A 264 5.12 1.41 11.38
C MET A 264 4.72 1.78 12.82
N ASP A 265 3.48 1.51 13.21
CA ASP A 265 3.00 1.80 14.58
C ASP A 265 3.73 0.99 15.65
N ASN A 266 4.33 -0.14 15.28
CA ASN A 266 5.11 -1.00 16.16
C ASN A 266 6.60 -0.61 16.20
N MET A 267 7.04 0.35 15.40
CA MET A 267 8.43 0.80 15.39
C MET A 267 8.71 1.71 16.60
N THR A 268 9.81 1.48 17.31
CA THR A 268 10.18 2.20 18.54
C THR A 268 11.69 2.47 18.59
N GLY A 269 12.14 3.17 19.64
CA GLY A 269 13.56 3.43 19.91
C GLY A 269 14.15 4.65 19.20
N TYR A 270 13.42 5.28 18.29
CA TYR A 270 13.95 6.36 17.44
C TYR A 270 13.50 7.78 17.82
N ARG A 271 12.46 7.95 18.64
CA ARG A 271 11.81 9.27 18.87
C ARG A 271 12.61 10.26 19.72
N ASN A 272 13.55 9.80 20.54
CA ASN A 272 14.23 10.64 21.56
C ASN A 272 15.69 10.97 21.21
N ASN A 273 16.10 10.78 19.95
CA ASN A 273 17.47 11.01 19.53
C ASN A 273 17.54 12.20 18.56
N PRO A 274 18.31 13.27 18.88
CA PRO A 274 18.44 14.44 18.01
C PRO A 274 19.21 14.14 16.72
N ASP A 275 20.08 13.11 16.71
CA ASP A 275 20.73 12.66 15.49
C ASP A 275 19.86 11.63 14.78
N PHE A 276 19.34 11.98 13.60
CA PHE A 276 18.45 11.12 12.81
C PHE A 276 19.11 9.83 12.33
N VAL A 277 20.44 9.83 12.14
CA VAL A 277 21.17 8.61 11.76
C VAL A 277 21.20 7.66 12.96
N ALA A 278 21.64 8.16 14.11
CA ALA A 278 21.64 7.37 15.35
C ALA A 278 20.22 6.95 15.77
N ALA A 279 19.19 7.78 15.51
CA ALA A 279 17.78 7.43 15.70
C ALA A 279 17.36 6.24 14.83
N GLY A 280 17.75 6.26 13.56
CA GLY A 280 17.51 5.15 12.63
C GLY A 280 18.19 3.85 13.05
N GLN A 281 19.43 3.93 13.56
CA GLN A 281 20.17 2.77 14.07
C GLN A 281 19.56 2.19 15.35
N ALA A 282 18.97 3.05 16.19
CA ALA A 282 18.25 2.65 17.40
C ALA A 282 16.85 2.09 17.13
N ALA A 283 16.34 2.20 15.89
CA ALA A 283 15.02 1.72 15.52
C ALA A 283 14.89 0.21 15.73
N ARG A 284 13.86 -0.19 16.48
CA ARG A 284 13.51 -1.59 16.75
C ARG A 284 12.03 -1.78 16.53
N LEU A 285 11.64 -2.98 16.09
CA LEU A 285 10.23 -3.33 16.00
C LEU A 285 9.79 -3.97 17.31
N MET A 286 8.75 -3.45 17.95
CA MET A 286 8.21 -3.96 19.21
C MET A 286 7.03 -4.89 18.94
N CYS A 287 7.06 -6.09 19.48
CA CYS A 287 5.91 -7.00 19.41
C CYS A 287 4.73 -6.41 20.22
N PRO A 288 3.53 -6.28 19.65
CA PRO A 288 2.37 -5.75 20.37
C PRO A 288 1.88 -6.68 21.50
N HIS A 289 2.22 -7.97 21.44
CA HIS A 289 1.76 -8.98 22.42
C HIS A 289 2.65 -9.04 23.66
N CYS A 290 3.97 -9.26 23.46
CA CYS A 290 4.91 -9.45 24.56
C CYS A 290 5.83 -8.23 24.82
N ARG A 291 5.74 -7.18 23.98
CA ARG A 291 6.61 -6.00 24.01
C ARG A 291 8.10 -6.30 23.79
N GLY A 292 8.45 -7.52 23.38
CA GLY A 292 9.81 -7.89 23.00
C GLY A 292 10.30 -7.06 21.81
N LEU A 293 11.53 -6.57 21.90
CA LEU A 293 12.17 -5.79 20.84
C LEU A 293 12.84 -6.72 19.84
N ILE A 294 12.62 -6.46 18.56
CA ILE A 294 13.20 -7.20 17.44
C ILE A 294 14.27 -6.33 16.80
N ALA A 295 15.44 -6.93 16.63
CA ALA A 295 16.60 -6.26 16.06
C ALA A 295 16.56 -6.27 14.52
N PRO A 296 17.17 -5.27 13.85
CA PRO A 296 17.18 -5.19 12.38
C PRO A 296 17.74 -6.45 11.69
N GLU A 297 18.67 -7.15 12.33
CA GLU A 297 19.33 -8.35 11.80
C GLU A 297 18.34 -9.52 11.66
N GLN A 298 17.33 -9.57 12.53
CA GLN A 298 16.30 -10.62 12.53
C GLN A 298 15.27 -10.42 11.41
N LYS A 299 15.22 -9.25 10.77
CA LYS A 299 14.24 -8.91 9.73
C LYS A 299 14.21 -9.94 8.60
N ARG A 300 15.38 -10.36 8.11
CA ARG A 300 15.46 -11.32 6.98
C ARG A 300 14.92 -12.68 7.38
N GLU A 301 15.25 -13.16 8.57
CA GLU A 301 14.76 -14.44 9.10
C GLU A 301 13.23 -14.40 9.27
N LEU A 302 12.71 -13.35 9.90
CA LEU A 302 11.27 -13.18 10.14
C LEU A 302 10.48 -13.06 8.83
N ASN A 303 11.02 -12.38 7.82
CA ASN A 303 10.44 -12.38 6.48
C ASN A 303 10.37 -13.78 5.87
N ASN A 304 11.36 -14.64 6.06
CA ASN A 304 11.32 -16.00 5.52
C ASN A 304 10.35 -16.91 6.28
N LYS A 305 9.94 -16.53 7.49
CA LYS A 305 8.92 -17.23 8.30
C LYS A 305 7.54 -16.57 8.26
N GLY A 306 7.40 -15.47 7.52
CA GLY A 306 6.17 -14.71 7.47
C GLY A 306 5.09 -15.41 6.65
N ILE A 307 3.85 -15.05 6.92
CA ILE A 307 2.67 -15.64 6.28
C ILE A 307 1.66 -14.55 5.90
N TRP A 308 0.88 -14.81 4.85
CA TRP A 308 -0.27 -14.00 4.50
C TRP A 308 -1.53 -14.53 5.17
N LEU A 309 -2.25 -13.66 5.89
CA LEU A 309 -3.55 -13.99 6.48
C LEU A 309 -4.66 -13.19 5.81
N ARG A 310 -5.74 -13.84 5.39
CA ARG A 310 -6.96 -13.20 4.86
C ARG A 310 -7.75 -12.56 5.99
N GLU A 311 -8.63 -11.62 5.66
CA GLU A 311 -9.55 -11.08 6.66
C GLU A 311 -10.43 -12.19 7.23
N GLY A 312 -10.48 -12.30 8.57
CA GLY A 312 -11.19 -13.36 9.28
C GLY A 312 -10.32 -14.57 9.66
N GLU A 313 -9.10 -14.67 9.15
CA GLU A 313 -8.13 -15.69 9.53
C GLU A 313 -7.22 -15.22 10.68
N ARG A 314 -6.72 -16.18 11.46
CA ARG A 314 -5.72 -15.98 12.52
C ARG A 314 -4.74 -17.14 12.49
N ALA A 315 -3.46 -16.83 12.65
CA ALA A 315 -2.44 -17.84 12.85
C ALA A 315 -2.28 -18.14 14.34
N VAL A 316 -2.19 -19.41 14.67
CA VAL A 316 -1.84 -19.91 16.00
C VAL A 316 -0.32 -20.05 16.08
N ALA A 317 0.25 -20.11 17.29
CA ALA A 317 1.70 -20.19 17.51
C ALA A 317 2.39 -21.41 16.85
N ASP A 318 1.63 -22.47 16.51
CA ASP A 318 2.12 -23.64 15.77
C ASP A 318 2.17 -23.41 14.25
N GLY A 319 1.73 -22.26 13.77
CA GLY A 319 1.66 -21.89 12.36
C GLY A 319 0.39 -22.34 11.64
N SER A 320 -0.54 -23.00 12.35
CA SER A 320 -1.85 -23.35 11.78
C SER A 320 -2.73 -22.11 11.62
N ILE A 321 -3.46 -22.05 10.50
CA ILE A 321 -4.38 -20.95 10.20
C ILE A 321 -5.79 -21.40 10.56
N THR A 322 -6.48 -20.61 11.38
CA THR A 322 -7.85 -20.83 11.83
C THR A 322 -8.72 -19.63 11.49
N GLY A 323 -10.04 -19.81 11.50
CA GLY A 323 -11.01 -18.76 11.19
C GLY A 323 -11.66 -18.92 9.82
N THR A 324 -12.63 -18.05 9.55
CA THR A 324 -13.40 -18.09 8.29
C THR A 324 -12.88 -16.98 7.38
N PRO A 325 -12.20 -17.31 6.27
CA PRO A 325 -11.67 -16.29 5.38
C PRO A 325 -12.78 -15.54 4.65
N ARG A 326 -12.55 -14.24 4.43
CA ARG A 326 -13.35 -13.45 3.50
C ARG A 326 -13.30 -14.10 2.11
N ASN A 327 -14.48 -14.39 1.57
CA ASN A 327 -14.60 -14.89 0.20
C ASN A 327 -14.61 -13.72 -0.80
N SER A 328 -13.76 -13.77 -1.82
CA SER A 328 -13.73 -12.81 -2.92
C SER A 328 -13.10 -13.44 -4.15
N ARG A 329 -13.49 -12.97 -5.35
CA ARG A 329 -12.85 -13.31 -6.62
C ARG A 329 -11.57 -12.50 -6.88
N ILE A 330 -11.21 -11.58 -5.98
CA ILE A 330 -9.98 -10.80 -6.04
C ILE A 330 -9.09 -11.20 -4.86
N ALA A 331 -7.90 -11.71 -5.13
CA ALA A 331 -6.88 -11.90 -4.10
C ALA A 331 -6.13 -10.58 -3.89
N SER A 332 -6.31 -9.95 -2.74
CA SER A 332 -5.70 -8.66 -2.45
C SER A 332 -4.69 -8.76 -1.31
N PHE A 333 -3.52 -8.16 -1.48
CA PHE A 333 -2.38 -8.26 -0.58
C PHE A 333 -1.94 -6.86 -0.19
N TRP A 334 -1.67 -6.63 1.10
CA TRP A 334 -1.10 -5.37 1.57
C TRP A 334 -0.06 -5.57 2.68
N MET A 335 1.15 -5.08 2.43
CA MET A 335 2.25 -5.01 3.41
C MET A 335 2.83 -3.60 3.53
N GLU A 336 3.55 -3.35 4.63
CA GLU A 336 4.16 -2.05 4.94
C GLU A 336 5.70 -2.07 4.88
N GLY A 337 6.30 -0.87 4.89
CA GLY A 337 7.73 -0.56 4.85
C GLY A 337 8.62 -1.41 5.75
N PRO A 338 8.28 -1.64 7.04
CA PRO A 338 9.15 -2.39 7.94
C PRO A 338 9.50 -3.79 7.43
N ALA A 339 8.62 -4.44 6.67
CA ALA A 339 8.88 -5.74 6.06
C ALA A 339 9.58 -5.70 4.69
N ALA A 340 9.63 -4.55 4.00
CA ALA A 340 10.20 -4.44 2.65
C ALA A 340 11.70 -4.84 2.63
N ALA A 341 12.08 -5.79 1.78
CA ALA A 341 13.42 -6.38 1.83
C ALA A 341 14.57 -5.42 1.49
N PHE A 342 14.34 -4.51 0.54
CA PHE A 342 15.38 -3.61 0.01
C PHE A 342 15.36 -2.21 0.66
N GLN A 343 14.79 -2.11 1.87
CA GLN A 343 14.75 -0.89 2.67
C GLN A 343 15.18 -1.22 4.10
N THR A 344 16.19 -0.52 4.62
CA THR A 344 16.61 -0.69 6.02
C THR A 344 15.71 0.14 6.94
N TRP A 345 15.54 -0.27 8.19
CA TRP A 345 14.79 0.52 9.17
C TRP A 345 15.49 1.85 9.46
N GLU A 346 16.82 1.88 9.43
CA GLU A 346 17.61 3.11 9.53
C GLU A 346 17.23 4.12 8.44
N GLN A 347 17.22 3.70 7.17
CA GLN A 347 16.83 4.56 6.06
C GLN A 347 15.37 5.01 6.14
N LEU A 348 14.47 4.10 6.53
CA LEU A 348 13.04 4.39 6.65
C LEU A 348 12.78 5.45 7.73
N ILE A 349 13.41 5.29 8.90
CA ILE A 349 13.28 6.22 10.03
C ILE A 349 13.99 7.54 9.76
N PHE A 350 15.18 7.52 9.18
CA PHE A 350 15.89 8.74 8.79
C PHE A 350 15.02 9.62 7.88
N LYS A 351 14.44 9.02 6.83
CA LYS A 351 13.54 9.75 5.91
C LYS A 351 12.29 10.27 6.61
N LEU A 352 11.72 9.49 7.53
CA LEU A 352 10.54 9.92 8.28
C LEU A 352 10.85 11.13 9.17
N LEU A 353 11.93 11.07 9.95
CA LEU A 353 12.33 12.17 10.85
C LEU A 353 12.72 13.43 10.07
N ALA A 354 13.48 13.29 8.98
CA ALA A 354 13.82 14.42 8.11
C ALA A 354 12.57 15.07 7.48
N ALA A 355 11.58 14.25 7.08
CA ALA A 355 10.32 14.76 6.55
C ALA A 355 9.44 15.43 7.61
N GLU A 356 9.47 14.94 8.85
CA GLU A 356 8.79 15.57 9.99
C GLU A 356 9.43 16.92 10.35
N GLU A 357 10.77 17.01 10.38
CA GLU A 357 11.51 18.26 10.61
C GLU A 357 11.23 19.30 9.50
N GLU A 358 11.22 18.86 8.24
CA GLU A 358 10.88 19.75 7.12
C GLU A 358 9.46 20.30 7.23
N TYR A 359 8.50 19.46 7.63
CA TYR A 359 7.13 19.87 7.91
C TYR A 359 7.08 20.90 9.03
N GLU A 360 7.78 20.68 10.14
CA GLU A 360 7.83 21.62 11.27
C GLU A 360 8.42 22.98 10.86
N ARG A 361 9.42 22.98 9.98
CA ARG A 361 10.08 24.21 9.52
C ARG A 361 9.29 24.97 8.46
N THR A 362 8.62 24.27 7.55
CA THR A 362 8.06 24.87 6.32
C THR A 362 6.54 24.82 6.24
N GLY A 363 5.89 23.95 7.02
CA GLY A 363 4.47 23.62 6.90
C GLY A 363 4.12 22.78 5.67
N SER A 364 5.09 22.40 4.83
CA SER A 364 4.85 21.59 3.63
C SER A 364 4.68 20.11 3.98
N GLU A 365 3.58 19.51 3.52
CA GLU A 365 3.26 18.10 3.76
C GLU A 365 3.79 17.17 2.65
N GLU A 366 4.38 17.70 1.57
CA GLU A 366 4.73 16.93 0.37
C GLU A 366 5.77 15.83 0.63
N THR A 367 6.87 16.16 1.32
CA THR A 367 7.92 15.18 1.63
C THR A 367 7.39 14.11 2.58
N LEU A 368 6.61 14.51 3.58
CA LEU A 368 5.99 13.58 4.52
C LEU A 368 5.01 12.63 3.81
N LYS A 369 4.15 13.18 2.94
CA LYS A 369 3.24 12.41 2.10
C LYS A 369 4.00 11.42 1.22
N ALA A 370 5.11 11.83 0.60
CA ALA A 370 5.93 10.95 -0.22
C ALA A 370 6.50 9.77 0.57
N VAL A 371 7.00 9.99 1.80
CA VAL A 371 7.52 8.94 2.68
C VAL A 371 6.40 7.99 3.12
N VAL A 372 5.25 8.51 3.54
CA VAL A 372 4.11 7.68 3.99
C VAL A 372 3.58 6.80 2.85
N ASN A 373 3.37 7.39 1.68
CA ASN A 373 2.84 6.69 0.50
C ASN A 373 3.83 5.68 -0.08
N THR A 374 5.09 6.11 -0.28
CA THR A 374 6.05 5.35 -1.09
C THR A 374 6.95 4.45 -0.25
N ASP A 375 7.43 4.93 0.90
CA ASP A 375 8.38 4.19 1.74
C ASP A 375 7.67 3.33 2.80
N ILE A 376 6.59 3.84 3.41
CA ILE A 376 5.78 3.09 4.39
C ILE A 376 4.73 2.23 3.69
N GLY A 377 4.15 2.70 2.59
CA GLY A 377 3.08 1.98 1.88
C GLY A 377 1.72 2.13 2.57
N ARG A 378 1.43 3.32 3.12
CA ARG A 378 0.14 3.70 3.68
C ARG A 378 -0.42 4.91 2.94
N PRO A 379 -1.74 5.07 2.84
CA PRO A 379 -2.31 6.30 2.31
C PRO A 379 -2.11 7.44 3.31
N TYR A 380 -1.79 8.61 2.79
CA TYR A 380 -1.54 9.78 3.60
C TYR A 380 -2.85 10.38 4.15
N LEU A 381 -2.84 10.71 5.44
CA LEU A 381 -3.87 11.50 6.10
C LEU A 381 -3.26 12.88 6.42
N PRO A 382 -3.83 13.98 5.89
CA PRO A 382 -3.35 15.32 6.21
C PRO A 382 -3.29 15.58 7.71
N ARG A 383 -2.28 16.33 8.18
CA ARG A 383 -2.07 16.58 9.61
C ARG A 383 -3.23 17.37 10.22
N SER A 384 -3.81 18.31 9.47
CA SER A 384 -5.01 19.07 9.85
C SER A 384 -6.20 18.17 10.17
N ALA A 385 -6.41 17.09 9.40
CA ALA A 385 -7.45 16.10 9.66
C ALA A 385 -7.14 15.22 10.88
N THR A 386 -5.86 15.00 11.17
CA THR A 386 -5.42 14.23 12.35
C THR A 386 -5.72 14.98 13.65
N GLU A 387 -5.48 16.29 13.70
CA GLU A 387 -5.77 17.12 14.87
C GLU A 387 -7.28 17.22 15.15
N GLN A 388 -8.12 17.31 14.11
CA GLN A 388 -9.58 17.26 14.26
C GLN A 388 -10.04 15.94 14.91
N ARG A 389 -9.48 14.80 14.51
CA ARG A 389 -9.79 13.50 15.14
C ARG A 389 -9.45 13.44 16.63
N LYS A 390 -8.33 14.03 17.05
CA LYS A 390 -7.95 14.08 18.47
C LYS A 390 -8.99 14.87 19.28
N SER A 391 -9.49 15.98 18.74
CA SER A 391 -10.54 16.80 19.38
C SER A 391 -11.85 16.02 19.54
N GLU A 392 -12.32 15.34 18.49
CA GLU A 392 -13.54 14.51 18.55
C GLU A 392 -13.40 13.32 19.51
N LEU A 393 -12.22 12.70 19.61
CA LEU A 393 -11.95 11.63 20.59
C LEU A 393 -12.01 12.14 22.03
N LEU A 394 -11.55 13.37 22.29
CA LEU A 394 -11.68 14.00 23.60
C LEU A 394 -13.15 14.32 23.92
N GLU A 395 -13.93 14.76 22.93
CA GLU A 395 -15.37 15.00 23.08
C GLU A 395 -16.14 13.71 23.39
N GLN A 396 -15.78 12.59 22.76
CA GLN A 396 -16.41 11.28 23.06
C GLN A 396 -16.07 10.74 24.45
N ARG A 397 -14.93 11.17 25.02
CA ARG A 397 -14.56 10.88 26.41
C ARG A 397 -15.18 11.88 27.39
N ALA A 398 -15.98 12.84 26.93
CA ALA A 398 -16.67 13.76 27.80
C ALA A 398 -17.73 13.00 28.60
N GLU A 399 -17.58 13.02 29.91
CA GLU A 399 -18.58 12.49 30.82
C GLU A 399 -19.68 13.54 31.05
N PRO A 400 -20.96 13.11 31.14
CA PRO A 400 -22.05 14.03 31.42
C PRO A 400 -21.91 14.57 32.84
N PHE A 401 -21.53 15.85 32.96
CA PHE A 401 -21.36 16.52 34.25
C PHE A 401 -22.49 17.53 34.53
N PRO A 402 -22.97 17.67 35.78
CA PRO A 402 -24.04 18.61 36.09
C PRO A 402 -23.65 20.05 35.74
N ARG A 403 -24.52 20.75 35.02
CA ARG A 403 -24.30 22.15 34.66
C ARG A 403 -24.05 23.00 35.91
N ARG A 404 -23.05 23.89 35.85
CA ARG A 404 -22.64 24.80 36.94
C ARG A 404 -22.05 24.09 38.17
N SER A 405 -21.51 22.90 38.00
CA SER A 405 -20.69 22.25 39.02
C SER A 405 -19.27 22.06 38.49
N VAL A 406 -18.32 21.97 39.41
CA VAL A 406 -16.90 21.74 39.11
C VAL A 406 -16.55 20.39 39.72
N PRO A 407 -15.98 19.43 38.96
CA PRO A 407 -15.55 18.15 39.51
C PRO A 407 -14.49 18.27 40.59
N ASP A 408 -14.52 17.29 41.48
CA ASP A 408 -13.53 17.13 42.52
C ASP A 408 -12.14 16.91 41.89
N GLY A 409 -11.15 17.70 42.31
CA GLY A 409 -9.78 17.65 41.81
C GLY A 409 -9.39 18.80 40.86
N VAL A 410 -10.32 19.64 40.41
CA VAL A 410 -10.00 20.88 39.70
C VAL A 410 -9.43 21.91 40.69
N ARG A 411 -8.21 22.39 40.42
CA ARG A 411 -7.47 23.35 41.26
C ARG A 411 -7.52 24.76 40.69
N PHE A 412 -7.56 24.90 39.38
CA PHE A 412 -7.56 26.18 38.68
C PHE A 412 -8.56 26.18 37.52
N ILE A 413 -9.24 27.30 37.28
CA ILE A 413 -10.21 27.44 36.20
C ILE A 413 -9.84 28.67 35.36
N GLU A 414 -9.79 28.49 34.05
CA GLU A 414 -9.59 29.55 33.07
C GLU A 414 -10.87 29.73 32.26
N ALA A 415 -11.30 30.97 32.07
CA ALA A 415 -12.43 31.30 31.21
C ALA A 415 -11.96 32.12 30.01
N THR A 416 -12.04 31.54 28.83
CA THR A 416 -11.75 32.22 27.56
C THR A 416 -13.05 32.73 26.95
N VAL A 417 -13.06 33.99 26.53
CA VAL A 417 -14.23 34.66 25.96
C VAL A 417 -13.90 35.09 24.55
N ASP A 418 -14.56 34.50 23.57
CA ASP A 418 -14.46 34.87 22.17
C ASP A 418 -15.64 35.75 21.74
N VAL A 419 -15.31 36.89 21.10
CA VAL A 419 -16.27 37.92 20.69
C VAL A 419 -16.57 37.74 19.21
N GLN A 420 -17.67 37.05 18.89
CA GLN A 420 -18.07 36.80 17.52
C GLN A 420 -18.90 37.98 16.98
N GLY A 421 -18.24 38.86 16.23
CA GLY A 421 -18.77 40.13 15.70
C GLY A 421 -19.63 40.06 14.43
N GLY A 422 -20.31 38.95 14.16
CA GLY A 422 -21.14 38.74 12.95
C GLY A 422 -22.63 39.06 13.11
N LYS A 423 -23.47 38.62 12.15
CA LYS A 423 -24.95 38.79 12.16
C LYS A 423 -25.61 38.29 13.46
N ASN A 424 -25.02 37.28 14.11
CA ASN A 424 -25.44 36.76 15.41
C ASN A 424 -24.40 37.11 16.49
N ARG A 425 -24.40 38.38 16.93
CA ARG A 425 -23.51 38.86 18.00
C ARG A 425 -23.70 38.04 19.26
N ARG A 426 -22.69 37.26 19.61
CA ARG A 426 -22.66 36.40 20.80
C ARG A 426 -21.26 36.38 21.40
N PHE A 427 -21.21 36.27 22.73
CA PHE A 427 -20.01 35.86 23.43
C PHE A 427 -20.03 34.34 23.51
N VAL A 428 -18.97 33.71 22.99
CA VAL A 428 -18.72 32.28 23.23
C VAL A 428 -17.78 32.20 24.40
N VAL A 429 -18.26 31.65 25.51
CA VAL A 429 -17.46 31.49 26.73
C VAL A 429 -17.13 30.02 26.88
N GLN A 430 -15.84 29.72 26.89
CA GLN A 430 -15.29 28.40 27.18
C GLN A 430 -14.63 28.44 28.56
N ILE A 431 -14.92 27.44 29.39
CA ILE A 431 -14.36 27.30 30.74
C ILE A 431 -13.53 26.01 30.79
N THR A 432 -12.24 26.14 31.10
CA THR A 432 -11.26 25.06 31.19
C THR A 432 -10.78 24.90 32.64
N GLY A 433 -10.89 23.70 33.21
CA GLY A 433 -10.38 23.36 34.54
C GLY A 433 -9.07 22.58 34.48
N TYR A 434 -8.14 22.87 35.39
CA TYR A 434 -6.83 22.22 35.54
C TYR A 434 -6.71 21.55 36.92
N GLY A 435 -6.26 20.29 36.94
CA GLY A 435 -6.03 19.51 38.17
C GLY A 435 -4.57 19.49 38.65
N GLU A 436 -4.31 18.76 39.73
CA GLU A 436 -3.06 18.76 40.50
C GLU A 436 -1.81 18.23 39.75
N GLN A 437 -1.98 17.51 38.64
CA GLN A 437 -0.88 16.96 37.82
C GLN A 437 -0.67 17.68 36.48
N GLY A 438 -1.26 18.85 36.24
CA GLY A 438 -1.12 19.56 34.96
C GLY A 438 -1.81 18.87 33.78
N ASN A 439 -2.54 17.77 34.01
CA ASN A 439 -3.43 17.17 33.02
C ASN A 439 -4.58 18.14 32.74
N ALA A 440 -4.49 18.87 31.62
CA ALA A 440 -5.57 19.67 31.06
C ALA A 440 -6.66 18.70 30.59
N GLY A 441 -7.71 18.52 31.39
CA GLY A 441 -8.61 17.39 31.20
C GLY A 441 -10.07 17.65 31.49
N LEU A 442 -10.50 18.92 31.63
CA LEU A 442 -11.90 19.15 31.92
C LEU A 442 -12.44 20.46 31.31
N LEU A 443 -13.17 20.32 30.22
CA LEU A 443 -13.96 21.37 29.58
C LEU A 443 -15.35 21.37 30.24
N ILE A 444 -15.63 22.33 31.13
CA ILE A 444 -16.79 22.28 32.05
C ILE A 444 -18.08 22.80 31.38
N ALA A 445 -17.99 23.66 30.36
CA ALA A 445 -19.14 24.07 29.55
C ALA A 445 -18.73 24.90 28.34
N ILE A 446 -19.34 24.62 27.18
CA ILE A 446 -19.53 25.62 26.11
C ILE A 446 -20.92 26.20 26.33
N THR A 447 -21.01 27.42 26.88
CA THR A 447 -22.29 28.15 26.89
C THR A 447 -22.42 28.88 25.57
N SER A 448 -23.11 28.26 24.61
CA SER A 448 -23.47 28.92 23.35
C SER A 448 -24.55 29.98 23.61
N GLY A 449 -24.13 31.25 23.69
CA GLY A 449 -25.02 32.40 23.48
C GLY A 449 -25.46 33.13 24.74
N ILE A 450 -24.70 34.15 25.13
CA ILE A 450 -25.27 35.33 25.79
C ILE A 450 -25.64 36.31 24.68
N HIS A 451 -26.94 36.49 24.40
CA HIS A 451 -27.39 37.48 23.43
C HIS A 451 -27.05 38.89 23.93
N CYS A 452 -26.45 39.68 23.04
CA CYS A 452 -26.02 41.05 23.29
C CYS A 452 -27.23 41.98 23.49
N ALA A 453 -27.80 42.04 24.68
CA ALA A 453 -28.54 43.21 25.15
C ALA A 453 -27.58 44.17 25.83
N ALA A 454 -26.79 44.92 25.04
CA ALA A 454 -25.98 46.07 25.47
C ALA A 454 -25.31 45.95 26.86
N VAL A 455 -24.52 44.90 27.09
CA VAL A 455 -23.77 44.73 28.35
C VAL A 455 -22.28 44.99 28.09
N PRO A 456 -21.68 46.08 28.61
CA PRO A 456 -20.24 46.34 28.45
C PRO A 456 -19.40 45.22 29.09
N THR A 457 -18.23 44.93 28.52
CA THR A 457 -17.30 43.81 28.85
C THR A 457 -17.04 43.65 30.36
N VAL A 458 -17.04 44.77 31.11
CA VAL A 458 -16.88 44.80 32.58
C VAL A 458 -18.01 44.08 33.33
N LYS A 459 -19.25 44.12 32.82
CA LYS A 459 -20.39 43.43 33.42
C LYS A 459 -20.37 41.93 33.16
N VAL A 460 -19.77 41.46 32.06
CA VAL A 460 -19.55 40.03 31.78
C VAL A 460 -18.57 39.42 32.79
N CYS A 461 -17.44 40.09 33.06
CA CYS A 461 -16.51 39.66 34.11
C CYS A 461 -17.16 39.63 35.50
N ARG A 462 -18.06 40.57 35.83
CA ARG A 462 -18.82 40.55 37.09
C ARG A 462 -19.85 39.41 37.14
N LEU A 463 -20.49 39.07 36.02
CA LEU A 463 -21.41 37.95 35.91
C LEU A 463 -20.67 36.61 36.08
N ILE A 464 -19.52 36.45 35.40
CA ILE A 464 -18.65 35.27 35.53
C ILE A 464 -18.13 35.15 36.97
N ARG A 465 -17.61 36.23 37.59
CA ARG A 465 -17.18 36.23 39.00
C ARG A 465 -18.32 35.92 39.98
N ARG A 466 -19.55 36.39 39.74
CA ARG A 466 -20.72 36.04 40.57
C ARG A 466 -21.11 34.57 40.41
N HIS A 467 -20.92 34.00 39.22
CA HIS A 467 -21.20 32.59 38.94
C HIS A 467 -20.14 31.67 39.56
N ILE A 468 -18.86 32.03 39.48
CA ILE A 468 -17.73 31.28 40.08
C ILE A 468 -17.73 31.36 41.62
N ARG A 469 -18.12 32.51 42.22
CA ARG A 469 -18.24 32.60 43.68
C ARG A 469 -19.32 31.69 44.28
N ARG A 470 -20.31 31.27 43.49
CA ARG A 470 -21.34 30.31 43.93
C ARG A 470 -20.86 28.86 43.92
N THR A 471 -19.75 28.56 43.24
CA THR A 471 -19.18 27.20 43.15
C THR A 471 -18.06 26.94 44.17
N GLY A 472 -17.81 27.85 45.11
CA GLY A 472 -16.90 27.62 46.24
C GLY A 472 -15.40 27.67 45.91
N ILE A 473 -15.03 28.02 44.67
CA ILE A 473 -13.63 28.10 44.22
C ILE A 473 -13.20 29.57 44.21
N CYS A 474 -12.09 29.87 44.88
CA CYS A 474 -11.51 31.21 44.91
C CYS A 474 -10.89 31.53 43.53
N CYS A 475 -11.31 32.63 42.91
CA CYS A 475 -10.76 33.15 41.66
C CYS A 475 -9.31 33.59 41.78
#